data_AF-A0AAV8VIE3-F1
#
_entry.id   AF-A0AAV8VIE3-F1
#
_cell.length_a   1.000
_cell.length_b   1.000
_cell.length_c   1.000
_cell.angle_alpha   90.00
_cell.angle_beta   90.00
_cell.angle_gamma   90.00
#
_symmetry.space_group_name_H-M   'P 1'
#
loop_
_entity.id
_entity.type
_entity.pdbx_description
1 polymer ?
#
loop_
_entity_poly.entity_id
_entity_poly.type
_entity_poly.pdbx_seq_one_letter_code
_entity_poly.pdbx_strand_id
1 'polypeptide(L)'
;MENGNPDCMAHVDDSAILVSLPWFAGSSQGPPLCNIENNIFDQEGGIVITPSYPGCKEVIREAFVRMKLPESTLATAIESLSQATLKQYNSTYKTWWEYCCSRNLCRFTAEVPQVLSYLQEMLDKKIWKYGTFNTSRSALSLILPGNVGSDLRIRRFLKGIQCVPKSLLTIGISETE
;
A
#
# COMPACT_ATOMS: atom_id res chain seq x y z
N MET A 1 -45.43 2.74 13.83
CA MET A 1 -45.39 3.97 13.02
C MET A 1 -44.01 4.56 13.22
N GLU A 2 -43.01 4.00 12.51
CA GLU A 2 -42.39 4.56 11.30
C GLU A 2 -41.73 5.93 11.57
N ASN A 3 -40.40 5.94 11.68
CA ASN A 3 -39.41 6.31 10.64
C ASN A 3 -39.07 7.81 10.75
N GLY A 4 -37.81 8.17 11.01
CA GLY A 4 -36.93 8.50 9.90
C GLY A 4 -35.56 8.98 10.39
N ASN A 5 -34.53 8.25 9.94
CA ASN A 5 -33.12 8.61 9.95
C ASN A 5 -32.88 9.76 8.95
N PRO A 6 -32.22 10.87 9.30
CA PRO A 6 -31.83 11.87 8.32
C PRO A 6 -30.48 11.51 7.69
N ASP A 7 -30.57 11.13 6.42
CA ASP A 7 -29.61 11.28 5.33
C ASP A 7 -28.17 11.73 5.66
N CYS A 8 -27.23 10.80 5.48
CA CYS A 8 -25.85 11.10 5.14
C CYS A 8 -25.58 10.73 3.67
N MET A 9 -26.13 11.51 2.73
CA MET A 9 -25.68 11.49 1.34
C MET A 9 -25.65 12.91 0.76
N ALA A 10 -24.78 13.04 -0.26
CA ALA A 10 -24.56 14.14 -1.19
C ALA A 10 -23.50 15.16 -0.73
N HIS A 11 -22.43 15.49 -1.46
CA HIS A 11 -21.94 15.13 -2.80
C HIS A 11 -20.40 15.21 -2.76
N VAL A 12 -19.71 14.27 -3.41
CA VAL A 12 -18.38 14.51 -3.97
C VAL A 12 -18.44 14.04 -5.41
N ASP A 13 -18.65 14.99 -6.31
CA ASP A 13 -18.28 14.83 -7.71
C ASP A 13 -16.76 14.87 -7.78
N ASP A 14 -16.16 13.75 -8.17
CA ASP A 14 -14.84 13.74 -8.78
C ASP A 14 -14.84 12.64 -9.84
N SER A 15 -14.92 13.09 -11.08
CA SER A 15 -14.76 12.32 -12.31
C SER A 15 -13.37 11.70 -12.36
N ALA A 16 -13.17 10.60 -11.64
CA ALA A 16 -12.00 9.74 -11.78
C ALA A 16 -12.36 8.58 -12.70
N ILE A 17 -11.73 8.58 -13.87
CA ILE A 17 -11.81 7.56 -14.91
C ILE A 17 -11.53 6.18 -14.29
N LEU A 18 -12.59 5.41 -14.06
CA LEU A 18 -12.49 3.98 -13.78
C LEU A 18 -12.36 3.25 -15.12
N VAL A 19 -11.13 3.01 -15.56
CA VAL A 19 -10.90 1.95 -16.55
C VAL A 19 -11.02 0.62 -15.81
N SER A 20 -12.22 0.06 -15.83
CA SER A 20 -12.47 -1.34 -15.49
C SER A 20 -11.71 -2.23 -16.48
N LEU A 21 -10.57 -2.79 -16.05
CA LEU A 21 -9.93 -3.89 -16.75
C LEU A 21 -10.61 -5.20 -16.31
N PRO A 22 -11.12 -6.05 -17.23
CA PRO A 22 -11.66 -7.37 -16.90
C PRO A 22 -10.52 -8.30 -16.46
N TRP A 23 -10.60 -8.85 -15.26
CA TRP A 23 -9.61 -9.84 -14.79
C TRP A 23 -10.03 -11.24 -15.24
N PHE A 24 -9.10 -11.92 -15.89
CA PHE A 24 -9.25 -13.25 -16.48
C PHE A 24 -9.44 -14.30 -15.36
N ALA A 25 -10.53 -15.05 -15.42
CA ALA A 25 -10.74 -16.23 -14.60
C ALA A 25 -9.84 -17.38 -15.08
N GLY A 26 -9.12 -18.01 -14.16
CA GLY A 26 -8.55 -19.35 -14.37
C GLY A 26 -7.03 -19.41 -14.49
N SER A 27 -6.36 -19.65 -13.36
CA SER A 27 -5.37 -20.74 -13.23
C SER A 27 -4.80 -20.73 -11.81
N SER A 28 -4.88 -21.89 -11.16
CA SER A 28 -4.26 -22.20 -9.87
C SER A 28 -2.75 -22.29 -10.04
N GLN A 29 -2.05 -21.17 -9.90
CA GLN A 29 -0.64 -21.16 -9.54
C GLN A 29 -0.49 -20.30 -8.29
N GLY A 30 0.09 -20.90 -7.24
CA GLY A 30 0.37 -20.22 -5.98
C GLY A 30 1.23 -18.96 -6.20
N PRO A 31 1.27 -18.06 -5.22
CA PRO A 31 1.94 -16.78 -5.38
C PRO A 31 3.40 -16.99 -5.82
N PRO A 32 3.88 -16.28 -6.85
CA PRO A 32 5.27 -16.36 -7.25
C PRO A 32 6.11 -15.98 -6.03
N LEU A 33 7.02 -16.87 -5.66
CA LEU A 33 8.01 -16.61 -4.63
C LEU A 33 8.63 -15.27 -4.96
N CYS A 34 8.41 -14.31 -4.08
CA CYS A 34 9.24 -13.14 -4.08
C CYS A 34 10.67 -13.63 -3.89
N ASN A 35 11.43 -13.65 -4.96
CA ASN A 35 12.86 -13.78 -4.85
C ASN A 35 13.31 -12.64 -3.94
N ILE A 36 13.62 -12.99 -2.69
CA ILE A 36 14.53 -12.25 -1.81
C ILE A 36 15.94 -12.40 -2.44
N GLU A 37 16.07 -12.32 -3.77
CA GLU A 37 17.35 -12.39 -4.49
C GLU A 37 17.90 -10.98 -4.64
N ASN A 38 17.88 -10.24 -3.53
CA ASN A 38 18.97 -9.35 -3.19
C ASN A 38 19.57 -9.71 -1.82
N ASN A 39 19.24 -10.87 -1.24
CA ASN A 39 20.17 -11.52 -0.33
C ASN A 39 21.27 -12.12 -1.20
N ILE A 40 22.37 -11.39 -1.29
CA ILE A 40 23.68 -11.98 -1.54
C ILE A 40 23.85 -13.05 -0.46
N PHE A 41 23.66 -14.32 -0.83
CA PHE A 41 24.05 -15.45 0.01
C PHE A 41 25.58 -15.50 -0.02
N ASP A 42 26.23 -14.81 0.90
CA ASP A 42 27.61 -15.14 1.24
C ASP A 42 27.57 -16.15 2.39
N GLN A 43 28.09 -17.35 2.14
CA GLN A 43 28.28 -18.40 3.14
C GLN A 43 29.35 -18.05 4.20
N GLU A 44 29.75 -16.79 4.35
CA GLU A 44 30.78 -16.36 5.31
C GLU A 44 30.39 -15.03 5.96
N GLY A 45 29.59 -15.06 7.04
CA GLY A 45 29.50 -13.98 8.05
C GLY A 45 29.26 -12.54 7.56
N GLY A 46 28.78 -12.34 6.33
CA GLY A 46 28.70 -11.05 5.66
C GLY A 46 27.50 -10.20 6.09
N ILE A 47 27.69 -8.87 6.06
CA ILE A 47 26.66 -7.87 6.35
C ILE A 47 25.47 -8.08 5.41
N VAL A 48 24.28 -8.32 5.97
CA VAL A 48 23.02 -8.37 5.22
C VAL A 48 22.71 -6.96 4.71
N ILE A 49 23.07 -6.65 3.46
CA ILE A 49 22.70 -5.39 2.83
C ILE A 49 21.23 -5.48 2.43
N THR A 50 20.35 -4.95 3.28
CA THR A 50 18.98 -4.69 2.84
C THR A 50 19.03 -3.67 1.70
N PRO A 51 18.42 -3.94 0.52
CA PRO A 51 18.51 -3.02 -0.60
C PRO A 51 17.91 -1.67 -0.19
N SER A 52 18.66 -0.58 -0.44
CA SER A 52 18.17 0.78 -0.22
C SER A 52 16.93 1.04 -1.08
N TYR A 53 16.06 1.94 -0.61
CA TYR A 53 14.89 2.38 -1.38
C TYR A 53 15.32 2.97 -2.74
N PRO A 54 14.90 2.39 -3.88
CA PRO A 54 15.40 2.76 -5.21
C PRO A 54 14.73 4.01 -5.80
N GLY A 55 13.68 4.53 -5.16
CA GLY A 55 12.89 5.66 -5.65
C GLY A 55 11.52 5.27 -6.19
N CYS A 56 10.60 6.23 -6.22
CA CYS A 56 9.17 5.98 -6.47
C CYS A 56 8.89 5.37 -7.85
N LYS A 57 9.46 5.95 -8.91
CA LYS A 57 9.26 5.44 -10.27
C LYS A 57 9.82 4.02 -10.44
N GLU A 58 10.94 3.72 -9.81
CA GLU A 58 11.56 2.40 -9.91
C GLU A 58 10.75 1.33 -9.17
N VAL A 59 10.19 1.65 -8.00
CA VAL A 59 9.25 0.76 -7.30
C VAL A 59 8.03 0.45 -8.18
N ILE A 60 7.45 1.46 -8.83
CA ILE A 60 6.29 1.26 -9.72
C ILE A 60 6.69 0.44 -10.95
N ARG A 61 7.83 0.75 -11.56
CA ARG A 61 8.37 0.02 -12.73
C ARG A 61 8.55 -1.45 -12.40
N GLU A 62 9.22 -1.77 -11.30
CA GLU A 62 9.45 -3.14 -10.84
C GLU A 62 8.14 -3.88 -10.56
N ALA A 63 7.16 -3.21 -9.94
CA ALA A 63 5.84 -3.80 -9.74
C ALA A 63 5.15 -4.17 -11.07
N PHE A 64 5.20 -3.28 -12.06
CA PHE A 64 4.63 -3.53 -13.38
C PHE A 64 5.36 -4.64 -14.15
N VAL A 65 6.69 -4.73 -14.04
CA VAL A 65 7.48 -5.85 -14.57
C VAL A 65 7.01 -7.17 -13.95
N ARG A 66 6.81 -7.21 -12.62
CA ARG A 66 6.29 -8.39 -11.91
C ARG A 66 4.88 -8.75 -12.32
N MET A 67 4.04 -7.77 -12.62
CA MET A 67 2.69 -7.93 -13.17
C MET A 67 2.69 -8.35 -14.65
N LYS A 68 3.86 -8.58 -15.27
CA LYS A 68 4.02 -9.03 -16.65
C LYS A 68 3.52 -8.03 -17.68
N LEU A 69 3.58 -6.72 -17.37
CA LEU A 69 3.36 -5.69 -18.39
C LEU A 69 4.48 -5.78 -19.45
N PRO A 70 4.16 -5.67 -20.75
CA PRO A 70 5.18 -5.64 -21.78
C PRO A 70 6.12 -4.45 -21.58
N GLU A 71 7.44 -4.65 -21.77
CA GLU A 71 8.46 -3.62 -21.56
C GLU A 71 8.17 -2.33 -22.34
N SER A 72 7.65 -2.47 -23.56
CA SER A 72 7.25 -1.35 -24.43
C SER A 72 6.14 -0.47 -23.84
N THR A 73 5.38 -0.94 -22.86
CA THR A 73 4.25 -0.24 -22.25
C THR A 73 4.59 0.42 -20.91
N LEU A 74 5.71 0.03 -20.28
CA LEU A 74 6.06 0.47 -18.91
C LEU A 74 6.21 1.97 -18.82
N ALA A 75 6.91 2.59 -19.78
CA ALA A 75 7.11 4.04 -19.79
C ALA A 75 5.77 4.78 -19.85
N THR A 76 4.88 4.36 -20.75
CA THR A 76 3.53 4.95 -20.88
C THR A 76 2.71 4.77 -19.61
N ALA A 77 2.75 3.59 -18.99
CA ALA A 77 2.03 3.31 -17.76
C ALA A 77 2.54 4.19 -16.59
N ILE A 78 3.86 4.38 -16.46
CA ILE A 78 4.45 5.23 -15.42
C ILE A 78 4.12 6.71 -15.66
N GLU A 79 4.16 7.17 -16.91
CA GLU A 79 3.84 8.57 -17.26
C GLU A 79 2.34 8.91 -17.14
N SER A 80 1.47 7.91 -16.98
CA SER A 80 0.06 8.14 -16.62
C SER A 80 -0.11 8.78 -15.23
N LEU A 81 0.93 8.72 -14.39
CA LEU A 81 0.93 9.27 -13.05
C LEU A 81 1.46 10.71 -13.06
N SER A 82 0.69 11.64 -12.50
CA SER A 82 1.13 13.02 -12.36
C SER A 82 2.35 13.13 -11.42
N GLN A 83 3.16 14.18 -11.60
CA GLN A 83 4.27 14.48 -10.67
C GLN A 83 3.80 14.67 -9.22
N ALA A 84 2.60 15.24 -9.03
CA ALA A 84 1.99 15.39 -7.72
C ALA A 84 1.67 14.02 -7.09
N THR A 85 1.08 13.10 -7.85
CA THR A 85 0.79 11.72 -7.42
C THR A 85 2.08 10.98 -7.06
N LEU A 86 3.12 11.05 -7.89
CA LEU A 86 4.42 10.44 -7.62
C LEU A 86 5.04 10.98 -6.33
N LYS A 87 4.96 12.28 -6.07
CA LYS A 87 5.44 12.90 -4.83
C LYS A 87 4.68 12.39 -3.60
N GLN A 88 3.37 12.26 -3.68
CA GLN A 88 2.53 11.72 -2.61
C GLN A 88 2.86 10.24 -2.34
N TYR A 89 3.00 9.44 -3.39
CA TYR A 89 3.27 8.01 -3.29
C TYR A 89 4.68 7.70 -2.80
N ASN A 90 5.66 8.53 -3.17
CA ASN A 90 7.06 8.37 -2.77
C ASN A 90 7.24 8.23 -1.25
N SER A 91 6.50 9.03 -0.46
CA SER A 91 6.56 8.91 1.00
C SER A 91 6.04 7.58 1.50
N THR A 92 4.95 7.06 0.90
CA THR A 92 4.40 5.75 1.28
C THR A 92 5.36 4.63 0.91
N TYR A 93 5.91 4.65 -0.30
CA TYR A 93 6.80 3.56 -0.73
C TYR A 93 8.08 3.53 0.09
N LYS A 94 8.62 4.69 0.49
CA LYS A 94 9.77 4.73 1.39
C LYS A 94 9.48 4.05 2.73
N THR A 95 8.39 4.41 3.39
CA THR A 95 8.04 3.83 4.70
C THR A 95 7.61 2.36 4.60
N TRP A 96 6.93 1.99 3.52
CA TRP A 96 6.60 0.60 3.22
C TRP A 96 7.86 -0.24 2.98
N TRP A 97 8.84 0.30 2.25
CA TRP A 97 10.12 -0.35 2.00
C TRP A 97 10.87 -0.63 3.30
N GLU A 98 10.99 0.38 4.18
CA GLU A 98 11.60 0.25 5.50
C GLU A 98 10.85 -0.77 6.38
N TYR A 99 9.52 -0.73 6.38
CA TYR A 99 8.67 -1.69 7.10
C TYR A 99 8.92 -3.13 6.62
N CYS A 100 8.98 -3.34 5.31
CA CYS A 100 9.24 -4.64 4.72
C CYS A 100 10.65 -5.14 5.00
N CYS A 101 11.67 -4.27 4.91
CA CYS A 101 13.06 -4.60 5.19
C CYS A 101 13.24 -5.05 6.64
N SER A 102 12.67 -4.31 7.60
CA SER A 102 12.76 -4.66 9.03
C SER A 102 12.07 -5.98 9.41
N ARG A 103 11.20 -6.51 8.53
CA ARG A 103 10.39 -7.71 8.79
C ARG A 103 10.63 -8.85 7.82
N ASN A 104 11.61 -8.71 6.94
CA ASN A 104 11.90 -9.67 5.87
C ASN A 104 10.66 -10.00 5.01
N LEU A 105 9.79 -9.03 4.74
CA LEU A 105 8.55 -9.19 3.96
C LEU A 105 8.74 -8.74 2.52
N CYS A 106 8.17 -9.43 1.53
CA CYS A 106 8.22 -8.91 0.16
C CYS A 106 7.49 -7.57 0.02
N ARG A 107 8.12 -6.64 -0.71
CA ARG A 107 7.57 -5.32 -1.01
C ARG A 107 6.48 -5.35 -2.09
N PHE A 108 6.43 -6.40 -2.90
CA PHE A 108 5.61 -6.53 -4.11
C PHE A 108 4.63 -7.69 -4.09
N THR A 109 4.63 -8.54 -3.06
CA THR A 109 3.72 -9.68 -2.95
C THR A 109 3.04 -9.74 -1.59
N ALA A 110 2.94 -8.60 -0.91
CA ALA A 110 2.31 -8.54 0.39
C ALA A 110 0.79 -8.68 0.30
N GLU A 111 0.24 -9.42 1.25
CA GLU A 111 -1.19 -9.65 1.39
C GLU A 111 -1.85 -8.60 2.28
N VAL A 112 -3.19 -8.55 2.22
CA VAL A 112 -3.99 -7.60 3.00
C VAL A 112 -3.69 -7.61 4.51
N PRO A 113 -3.49 -8.76 5.19
CA PRO A 113 -3.10 -8.75 6.60
C PRO A 113 -1.80 -7.98 6.87
N GLN A 114 -0.80 -8.11 6.00
CA GLN A 114 0.49 -7.43 6.14
C GLN A 114 0.33 -5.92 5.88
N VAL A 115 -0.52 -5.54 4.92
CA VAL A 115 -0.87 -4.13 4.69
C VAL A 115 -1.58 -3.54 5.91
N LEU A 116 -2.52 -4.27 6.52
CA LEU A 116 -3.20 -3.83 7.74
C LEU A 116 -2.23 -3.66 8.91
N SER A 117 -1.32 -4.61 9.12
CA SER A 117 -0.28 -4.51 10.16
C SER A 117 0.62 -3.30 9.94
N TYR A 118 0.98 -2.98 8.69
CA TYR A 118 1.72 -1.78 8.35
C TYR A 118 0.94 -0.50 8.68
N LEU A 119 -0.33 -0.42 8.27
CA LEU A 119 -1.15 0.76 8.54
C LEU A 119 -1.43 0.94 10.05
N GLN A 120 -1.56 -0.14 10.80
CA GLN A 120 -1.64 -0.09 12.26
C GLN A 120 -0.35 0.44 12.87
N GLU A 121 0.82 -0.05 12.44
CA GLU A 121 2.10 0.48 12.93
C GLU A 121 2.29 1.97 12.60
N MET A 122 1.83 2.42 11.42
CA MET A 122 1.83 3.84 11.11
C MET A 122 0.99 4.63 12.14
N LEU A 123 -0.19 4.11 12.49
CA LEU A 123 -1.11 4.72 13.45
C LEU A 123 -0.51 4.77 14.85
N ASP A 124 0.16 3.70 15.28
CA ASP A 124 0.77 3.58 16.62
C ASP A 124 1.95 4.54 16.80
N LYS A 125 2.73 4.77 15.73
CA LYS A 125 3.92 5.62 15.80
C LYS A 125 3.60 7.11 15.94
N LYS A 126 2.58 7.60 15.23
CA LYS A 126 2.28 9.04 15.14
C LYS A 126 0.81 9.30 14.84
N ILE A 127 0.36 10.49 15.20
CA ILE A 127 -0.95 10.99 14.81
C ILE A 127 -0.89 11.46 13.35
N TRP A 128 -1.42 10.64 12.44
CA TRP A 128 -1.53 10.98 11.03
C TRP A 128 -2.92 11.50 10.65
N LYS A 129 -3.00 12.23 9.54
CA LYS A 129 -4.29 12.62 8.94
C LYS A 129 -4.86 11.43 8.17
N TYR A 130 -6.19 11.31 8.11
CA TYR A 130 -6.87 10.30 7.28
C TYR A 130 -6.36 10.26 5.84
N GLY A 131 -6.10 11.44 5.26
CA GLY A 131 -5.53 11.58 3.91
C GLY A 131 -4.23 10.80 3.72
N THR A 132 -3.37 10.71 4.74
CA THR A 132 -2.13 9.92 4.70
C THR A 132 -2.43 8.44 4.50
N PHE A 133 -3.34 7.87 5.28
CA PHE A 133 -3.73 6.46 5.16
C PHE A 133 -4.42 6.19 3.82
N ASN A 134 -5.25 7.11 3.34
CA ASN A 134 -5.89 6.99 2.04
C ASN A 134 -4.87 7.02 0.89
N THR A 135 -3.89 7.93 0.94
CA THR A 135 -2.77 7.96 -0.01
C THR A 135 -1.97 6.66 0.06
N SER A 136 -1.68 6.15 1.26
CA SER A 136 -0.94 4.90 1.40
C SER A 136 -1.69 3.70 0.83
N ARG A 137 -3.01 3.61 1.05
CA ARG A 137 -3.86 2.59 0.42
C ARG A 137 -3.79 2.67 -1.10
N SER A 138 -3.96 3.85 -1.68
CA SER A 138 -3.95 4.03 -3.14
C SER A 138 -2.58 3.71 -3.75
N ALA A 139 -1.49 4.11 -3.09
CA ALA A 139 -0.13 3.79 -3.52
C ALA A 139 0.13 2.28 -3.47
N LEU A 140 -0.18 1.62 -2.35
CA LEU A 140 0.02 0.17 -2.21
C LEU A 140 -0.85 -0.64 -3.18
N SER A 141 -2.06 -0.17 -3.49
CA SER A 141 -2.92 -0.81 -4.50
C SER A 141 -2.35 -0.75 -5.92
N LEU A 142 -1.38 0.12 -6.19
CA LEU A 142 -0.73 0.21 -7.49
C LEU A 142 0.40 -0.84 -7.64
N ILE A 143 1.06 -1.22 -6.54
CA ILE A 143 2.27 -2.05 -6.57
C ILE A 143 2.08 -3.47 -6.03
N LEU A 144 1.01 -3.71 -5.26
CA LEU A 144 0.71 -5.02 -4.68
C LEU A 144 -0.31 -5.77 -5.53
N PRO A 145 -0.20 -7.11 -5.60
CA PRO A 145 -1.19 -7.94 -6.27
C PRO A 145 -2.53 -7.91 -5.53
N GLY A 146 -3.60 -8.18 -6.29
CA GLY A 146 -4.96 -8.19 -5.77
C GLY A 146 -5.56 -6.80 -5.64
N ASN A 147 -6.60 -6.67 -4.82
CA ASN A 147 -7.44 -5.49 -4.78
C ASN A 147 -7.36 -4.77 -3.44
N VAL A 148 -6.14 -4.41 -3.02
CA VAL A 148 -5.85 -3.66 -1.78
C VAL A 148 -6.67 -2.37 -1.70
N GLY A 149 -6.86 -1.70 -2.84
CA GLY A 149 -7.68 -0.50 -2.95
C GLY A 149 -9.14 -0.73 -2.55
N SER A 150 -9.78 -1.82 -2.96
CA SER A 150 -11.21 -2.04 -2.65
C SER A 150 -11.48 -3.09 -1.56
N ASP A 151 -10.45 -3.72 -0.99
CA ASP A 151 -10.60 -4.74 0.06
C ASP A 151 -11.43 -4.21 1.25
N LEU A 152 -12.44 -4.98 1.62
CA LEU A 152 -13.38 -4.61 2.67
C LEU A 152 -12.69 -4.39 4.03
N ARG A 153 -11.69 -5.21 4.38
CA ARG A 153 -10.99 -5.12 5.66
C ARG A 153 -10.20 -3.82 5.75
N ILE A 154 -9.51 -3.45 4.67
CA ILE A 154 -8.80 -2.17 4.58
C ILE A 154 -9.78 -1.00 4.67
N ARG A 155 -10.89 -1.05 3.93
CA ARG A 155 -11.93 0.00 4.00
C ARG A 155 -12.52 0.16 5.39
N ARG A 156 -12.80 -0.96 6.08
CA ARG A 156 -13.33 -0.95 7.45
C ARG A 156 -12.30 -0.41 8.44
N PHE A 157 -11.03 -0.77 8.28
CA PHE A 157 -9.93 -0.25 9.09
C PHE A 157 -9.78 1.28 8.93
N LEU A 158 -9.72 1.78 7.70
CA LEU A 158 -9.67 3.23 7.42
C LEU A 158 -10.89 3.97 7.99
N LYS A 159 -12.10 3.39 7.88
CA LYS A 159 -13.29 3.95 8.51
C LYS A 159 -13.16 4.01 10.04
N GLY A 160 -12.56 2.99 10.65
CA GLY A 160 -12.21 2.98 12.07
C GLY A 160 -11.34 4.18 12.45
N ILE A 161 -10.26 4.43 11.70
CA ILE A 161 -9.38 5.60 11.92
C ILE A 161 -10.14 6.92 11.84
N GLN A 162 -11.13 7.03 10.96
CA GLN A 162 -11.95 8.24 10.84
C GLN A 162 -12.92 8.43 12.01
N CYS A 163 -13.46 7.34 12.56
CA CYS A 163 -14.48 7.38 13.60
C CYS A 163 -13.92 7.40 15.03
N VAL A 164 -12.70 6.89 15.24
CA VAL A 164 -12.08 6.89 16.58
C VAL A 164 -11.65 8.32 16.93
N PRO A 165 -12.09 8.87 18.07
CA PRO A 165 -11.61 10.15 18.56
C PRO A 165 -10.09 10.13 18.68
N LYS A 166 -9.42 11.15 18.12
CA LYS A 166 -7.95 11.24 18.15
C LYS A 166 -7.38 11.20 19.56
N SER A 167 -8.13 11.68 20.56
CA SER A 167 -7.76 11.62 21.97
C SER A 167 -7.60 10.19 22.51
N LEU A 168 -8.32 9.22 21.95
CA LEU A 168 -8.24 7.81 22.36
C LEU A 168 -7.13 7.02 21.66
N LEU A 169 -6.65 7.51 20.51
CA LEU A 169 -5.47 6.94 19.85
C LEU A 169 -4.17 7.22 20.62
N THR A 170 -4.16 8.26 21.48
CA THR A 170 -3.01 8.66 22.30
C THR A 170 -2.71 7.71 23.46
N ILE A 171 -3.68 6.90 23.90
CA ILE A 171 -3.55 6.08 25.12
C ILE A 171 -2.58 4.90 24.91
N GLY A 172 -2.26 4.54 23.66
CA GLY A 172 -1.27 3.50 23.32
C GLY A 172 0.16 4.00 23.06
N ILE A 173 0.42 5.32 23.15
CA ILE A 173 1.72 5.92 22.76
C ILE A 173 2.62 6.17 23.99
N SER A 174 2.14 5.90 25.21
CA SER A 174 2.79 6.33 26.46
C SER A 174 3.30 5.19 27.36
N GLU A 175 3.97 4.17 26.81
CA GLU A 175 4.75 3.22 27.63
C GLU A 175 6.01 2.72 26.87
N THR A 176 6.97 3.60 26.60
CA THR A 176 8.39 3.22 26.47
C THR A 176 9.28 4.42 26.79
N GLU A 177 9.49 4.69 28.07
CA GLU A 177 10.73 5.28 28.62
C GLU A 177 11.03 4.63 29.97
#